data_AF-A0A368TM67-F1
#
_entry.id   AF-A0A368TM67-F1
#
_cell.length_a   1.000
_cell.length_b   1.000
_cell.length_c   1.000
_cell.angle_alpha   90.00
_cell.angle_beta   90.00
_cell.angle_gamma   90.00
#
_symmetry.space_group_name_H-M   'P 1'
#
loop_
_entity.id
_entity.type
_entity.pdbx_description
1 polymer ?
#
loop_
_entity_poly.entity_id
_entity_poly.type
_entity_poly.pdbx_seq_one_letter_code
_entity_poly.pdbx_strand_id
1 'polypeptide(L)'
;MGVGWRVDSDGPLDWPAYLEMAGDKYGRKGKKRYATVIQLHDKVQEGDLCWTRDLEGNYYLGVVESDWFYDASEASRQYDMVNLRRCRWSPKMSVDQVPGKVVNSFVGRRPTLQSIKEPSAVAYSFALANQATVLGTDYPVSLTSARLLDLISFDDCEDLVGIYLQSKGYFLVPSSCKKSTVGYEYLLQHRETGKTAVAQVKKGKVDLNQTHFEPARLAVDRVFLFTTEGQYLGEPHAGVVCLSPDTLIEFAQAHPDWMPYRIRFWMDRLSQPSEAGSPQPSALEVETAS
;
A
#
# COMPACT_ATOMS: atom_id res chain seq x y z
N MET A 1 -13.27 -7.33 -12.30
CA MET A 1 -11.86 -7.62 -12.62
C MET A 1 -11.82 -8.73 -13.66
N GLY A 2 -10.82 -8.75 -14.54
CA GLY A 2 -10.72 -9.81 -15.54
C GLY A 2 -9.30 -10.09 -16.00
N VAL A 3 -9.09 -11.31 -16.51
CA VAL A 3 -7.88 -11.70 -17.24
C VAL A 3 -8.27 -12.35 -18.57
N GLY A 4 -7.34 -12.37 -19.53
CA GLY A 4 -7.54 -13.00 -20.83
C GLY A 4 -7.51 -14.53 -20.77
N TRP A 5 -6.87 -15.17 -21.75
CA TRP A 5 -6.82 -16.64 -21.93
C TRP A 5 -8.10 -17.25 -22.50
N ARG A 6 -8.58 -16.63 -23.59
CA ARG A 6 -9.77 -17.08 -24.32
C ARG A 6 -9.64 -18.45 -24.96
N VAL A 7 -10.58 -19.34 -24.63
CA VAL A 7 -10.78 -20.63 -25.30
C VAL A 7 -11.85 -20.52 -26.39
N ASP A 8 -11.90 -21.49 -27.29
CA ASP A 8 -12.80 -21.45 -28.45
C ASP A 8 -14.22 -21.89 -28.04
N SER A 9 -14.91 -20.97 -27.34
CA SER A 9 -16.30 -21.13 -26.89
C SER A 9 -17.14 -19.92 -27.29
N ASP A 10 -18.34 -20.19 -27.80
CA ASP A 10 -19.38 -19.21 -28.14
C ASP A 10 -20.38 -18.95 -27.01
N GLY A 11 -20.24 -19.66 -25.89
CA GLY A 11 -21.09 -19.53 -24.71
C GLY A 11 -20.31 -19.44 -23.40
N PRO A 12 -21.00 -19.17 -22.29
CA PRO A 12 -20.41 -19.25 -20.96
C PRO A 12 -19.89 -20.66 -20.68
N LEU A 13 -18.88 -20.76 -19.83
CA LEU A 13 -18.26 -22.02 -19.43
C LEU A 13 -18.28 -22.13 -17.90
N ASP A 14 -18.47 -23.34 -17.41
CA ASP A 14 -18.10 -23.69 -16.04
C ASP A 14 -16.59 -23.91 -15.93
N TRP A 15 -16.11 -24.01 -14.69
CA TRP A 15 -14.69 -24.10 -14.41
C TRP A 15 -14.04 -25.38 -14.97
N PRO A 16 -14.62 -26.58 -14.81
CA PRO A 16 -14.08 -27.80 -15.40
C PRO A 16 -13.96 -27.74 -16.94
N ALA A 17 -15.01 -27.29 -17.64
CA ALA A 17 -14.99 -27.18 -19.10
C ALA A 17 -13.94 -26.18 -19.56
N TYR A 18 -13.84 -25.02 -18.89
CA TYR A 18 -12.80 -24.05 -19.19
C TYR A 18 -11.39 -24.63 -19.01
N LEU A 19 -11.14 -25.34 -17.91
CA LEU A 19 -9.83 -25.95 -17.64
C LEU A 19 -9.42 -26.98 -18.67
N GLU A 20 -10.36 -27.81 -19.14
CA GLU A 20 -10.14 -28.78 -20.21
C GLU A 20 -9.74 -28.07 -21.51
N MET A 21 -10.56 -27.13 -21.98
CA MET A 21 -10.31 -26.39 -23.21
C MET A 21 -9.02 -25.55 -23.15
N ALA A 22 -8.73 -24.94 -21.98
CA ALA A 22 -7.49 -24.21 -21.76
C ALA A 22 -6.28 -25.17 -21.75
N GLY A 23 -6.46 -26.38 -21.22
CA GLY A 23 -5.49 -27.47 -21.27
C GLY A 23 -5.16 -27.87 -22.71
N ASP A 24 -6.16 -28.03 -23.57
CA ASP A 24 -5.94 -28.40 -24.98
C ASP A 24 -5.28 -27.27 -25.77
N LYS A 25 -5.77 -26.04 -25.59
CA LYS A 25 -5.31 -24.87 -26.34
C LYS A 25 -3.91 -24.40 -25.91
N TYR A 26 -3.63 -24.44 -24.61
CA TYR A 26 -2.42 -23.86 -24.03
C TYR A 26 -1.49 -24.88 -23.38
N GLY A 27 -1.96 -26.09 -23.07
CA GLY A 27 -1.21 -27.11 -22.31
C GLY A 27 0.00 -27.67 -23.04
N ARG A 28 0.03 -27.70 -24.37
CA ARG A 28 1.24 -28.00 -25.16
C ARG A 28 2.39 -27.02 -24.89
N LYS A 29 2.08 -25.83 -24.37
CA LYS A 29 3.04 -24.78 -23.98
C LYS A 29 3.19 -24.63 -22.45
N GLY A 30 2.62 -25.58 -21.68
CA GLY A 30 2.69 -25.71 -20.23
C GLY A 30 1.64 -24.92 -19.44
N LYS A 31 1.14 -25.51 -18.33
CA LYS A 31 0.17 -24.92 -17.38
C LYS A 31 0.57 -23.53 -16.84
N LYS A 32 1.86 -23.16 -16.94
CA LYS A 32 2.37 -21.84 -16.53
C LYS A 32 1.75 -20.68 -17.32
N ARG A 33 1.20 -20.91 -18.51
CA ARG A 33 0.63 -19.86 -19.35
C ARG A 33 -0.66 -19.29 -18.75
N TYR A 34 -1.68 -20.09 -18.49
CA TYR A 34 -2.94 -19.63 -17.90
C TYR A 34 -2.97 -19.70 -16.36
N ALA A 35 -1.80 -19.74 -15.72
CA ALA A 35 -1.68 -19.82 -14.26
C ALA A 35 -2.35 -18.64 -13.54
N THR A 36 -2.39 -17.46 -14.16
CA THR A 36 -3.10 -16.28 -13.61
C THR A 36 -4.61 -16.53 -13.53
N VAL A 37 -5.19 -17.29 -14.46
CA VAL A 37 -6.62 -17.63 -14.41
C VAL A 37 -6.91 -18.57 -13.25
N ILE A 38 -6.05 -19.57 -13.04
CA ILE A 38 -6.13 -20.45 -11.88
C ILE A 38 -5.98 -19.64 -10.59
N GLN A 39 -5.08 -18.66 -10.53
CA GLN A 39 -4.97 -17.78 -9.36
C GLN A 39 -6.23 -16.93 -9.15
N LEU A 40 -6.80 -16.36 -10.21
CA LEU A 40 -8.06 -15.60 -10.15
C LEU A 40 -9.22 -16.48 -9.65
N HIS A 41 -9.28 -17.73 -10.09
CA HIS A 41 -10.30 -18.68 -9.65
C HIS A 41 -10.07 -19.11 -8.19
N ASP A 42 -8.88 -19.61 -7.86
CA ASP A 42 -8.61 -20.29 -6.59
C ASP A 42 -8.33 -19.35 -5.41
N LYS A 43 -7.88 -18.11 -5.67
CA LYS A 43 -7.35 -17.20 -4.63
C LYS A 43 -8.14 -15.92 -4.44
N VAL A 44 -9.01 -15.58 -5.37
CA VAL A 44 -9.87 -14.39 -5.25
C VAL A 44 -11.27 -14.87 -4.90
N GLN A 45 -11.86 -14.28 -3.88
CA GLN A 45 -13.17 -14.64 -3.34
C GLN A 45 -14.10 -13.43 -3.29
N GLU A 46 -15.40 -13.68 -3.18
CA GLU A 46 -16.36 -12.61 -2.88
C GLU A 46 -15.99 -11.92 -1.56
N GLY A 47 -16.10 -10.59 -1.56
CA GLY A 47 -15.64 -9.77 -0.44
C GLY A 47 -14.16 -9.43 -0.45
N ASP A 48 -13.33 -9.98 -1.36
CA ASP A 48 -11.94 -9.53 -1.47
C ASP A 48 -11.85 -8.11 -2.03
N LEU A 49 -10.87 -7.35 -1.53
CA LEU A 49 -10.49 -6.07 -2.12
C LEU A 49 -9.47 -6.27 -3.23
N CYS A 50 -9.60 -5.44 -4.27
CA CYS A 50 -8.65 -5.42 -5.37
C CYS A 50 -8.35 -4.01 -5.86
N TRP A 51 -7.07 -3.78 -6.17
CA TRP A 51 -6.61 -2.57 -6.82
C TRP A 51 -6.45 -2.79 -8.32
N THR A 52 -6.85 -1.81 -9.11
CA THR A 52 -6.54 -1.75 -10.55
C THR A 52 -6.10 -0.34 -10.95
N ARG A 53 -5.54 -0.23 -12.14
CA ARG A 53 -5.07 1.02 -12.73
C ARG A 53 -5.47 1.05 -14.20
N ASP A 54 -6.05 2.16 -14.64
CA ASP A 54 -6.37 2.36 -16.06
C ASP A 54 -5.16 2.83 -16.88
N LEU A 55 -5.34 2.98 -18.19
CA LEU A 55 -4.29 3.41 -19.11
C LEU A 55 -3.91 4.88 -18.96
N GLU A 56 -4.80 5.71 -18.40
CA GLU A 56 -4.53 7.12 -18.08
C GLU A 56 -3.73 7.25 -16.77
N GLY A 57 -3.66 6.16 -16.01
CA GLY A 57 -2.90 6.04 -14.79
C GLY A 57 -3.69 6.32 -13.52
N ASN A 58 -5.02 6.43 -13.61
CA ASN A 58 -5.89 6.54 -12.44
C ASN A 58 -6.04 5.18 -11.77
N TYR A 59 -6.25 5.21 -10.46
CA TYR A 59 -6.41 4.02 -9.64
C TYR A 59 -7.86 3.83 -9.17
N TYR A 60 -8.22 2.58 -8.96
CA TYR A 60 -9.53 2.18 -8.46
C TYR A 60 -9.34 1.07 -7.43
N LEU A 61 -10.12 1.15 -6.36
CA LEU A 61 -10.29 0.09 -5.38
C LEU A 61 -11.65 -0.56 -5.64
N GLY A 62 -11.71 -1.89 -5.68
CA GLY A 62 -12.95 -2.61 -5.89
C GLY A 62 -13.16 -3.73 -4.89
N VAL A 63 -14.43 -4.01 -4.60
CA VAL A 63 -14.86 -5.19 -3.86
C VAL A 63 -15.30 -6.25 -4.87
N VAL A 64 -14.86 -7.49 -4.72
CA VAL A 64 -15.30 -8.62 -5.52
C VAL A 64 -16.71 -9.05 -5.08
N GLU A 65 -17.63 -9.18 -6.03
CA GLU A 65 -19.07 -9.42 -5.79
C GLU A 65 -19.61 -10.67 -6.50
N SER A 66 -18.74 -11.46 -7.14
CA SER A 66 -19.17 -12.72 -7.72
C SER A 66 -18.10 -13.79 -7.66
N ASP A 67 -18.57 -15.03 -7.84
CA ASP A 67 -17.74 -16.12 -8.30
C ASP A 67 -17.13 -15.89 -9.69
N TRP A 68 -16.12 -16.71 -10.02
CA TRP A 68 -15.53 -16.70 -11.36
C TRP A 68 -16.59 -17.08 -12.39
N PHE A 69 -16.58 -16.39 -13.52
CA PHE A 69 -17.37 -16.77 -14.69
C PHE A 69 -16.61 -16.47 -15.97
N TYR A 70 -16.93 -17.25 -17.01
CA TYR A 70 -16.42 -17.03 -18.36
C TYR A 70 -17.42 -16.20 -19.16
N ASP A 71 -16.99 -15.02 -19.61
CA ASP A 71 -17.80 -14.13 -20.46
C ASP A 71 -17.36 -14.23 -21.92
N ALA A 72 -18.21 -14.88 -22.72
CA ALA A 72 -18.02 -15.02 -24.15
C ALA A 72 -18.63 -13.86 -24.97
N SER A 73 -19.11 -12.79 -24.34
CA SER A 73 -19.69 -11.64 -25.03
C SER A 73 -18.69 -10.95 -25.97
N GLU A 74 -19.20 -10.30 -27.01
CA GLU A 74 -18.37 -9.60 -27.99
C GLU A 74 -17.52 -8.49 -27.34
N ALA A 75 -18.07 -7.79 -26.35
CA ALA A 75 -17.35 -6.79 -25.58
C ALA A 75 -16.14 -7.41 -24.86
N SER A 76 -16.36 -8.50 -24.11
CA SER A 76 -15.27 -9.19 -23.38
C SER A 76 -14.22 -9.79 -24.32
N ARG A 77 -14.64 -10.23 -25.52
CA ARG A 77 -13.74 -10.69 -26.59
C ARG A 77 -12.90 -9.55 -27.17
N GLN A 78 -13.48 -8.36 -27.36
CA GLN A 78 -12.78 -7.19 -27.90
C GLN A 78 -11.63 -6.74 -26.99
N TYR A 79 -11.82 -6.82 -25.67
CA TYR A 79 -10.82 -6.41 -24.67
C TYR A 79 -9.89 -7.54 -24.22
N ASP A 80 -10.01 -8.76 -24.77
CA ASP A 80 -9.33 -9.98 -24.30
C ASP A 80 -9.43 -10.17 -22.78
N MET A 81 -10.64 -10.00 -22.24
CA MET A 81 -10.97 -10.11 -20.82
C MET A 81 -12.20 -11.00 -20.66
N VAL A 82 -11.98 -12.32 -20.65
CA VAL A 82 -13.08 -13.31 -20.66
C VAL A 82 -13.19 -14.09 -19.36
N ASN A 83 -12.12 -14.17 -18.57
CA ASN A 83 -12.14 -14.80 -17.24
C ASN A 83 -12.37 -13.72 -16.19
N LEU A 84 -13.58 -13.62 -15.67
CA LEU A 84 -14.04 -12.46 -14.91
C LEU A 84 -14.47 -12.82 -13.48
N ARG A 85 -14.35 -11.82 -12.61
CA ARG A 85 -15.05 -11.69 -11.33
C ARG A 85 -15.76 -10.33 -11.34
N ARG A 86 -17.04 -10.25 -11.01
CA ARG A 86 -17.74 -8.96 -10.90
C ARG A 86 -17.15 -8.19 -9.74
N CYS A 87 -16.97 -6.90 -9.93
CA CYS A 87 -16.50 -6.02 -8.87
C CYS A 87 -17.30 -4.74 -8.88
N ARG A 88 -17.59 -4.22 -7.69
CA ARG A 88 -18.01 -2.84 -7.52
C ARG A 88 -16.79 -2.00 -7.25
N TRP A 89 -16.61 -0.96 -8.05
CA TRP A 89 -15.44 -0.10 -8.05
C TRP A 89 -15.72 1.23 -7.38
N SER A 90 -14.71 1.77 -6.73
CA SER A 90 -14.69 3.14 -6.22
C SER A 90 -14.72 4.16 -7.36
N PRO A 91 -14.98 5.45 -7.06
CA PRO A 91 -14.59 6.54 -7.93
C PRO A 91 -13.10 6.52 -8.26
N LYS A 92 -12.72 7.26 -9.31
CA LYS A 92 -11.32 7.42 -9.72
C LYS A 92 -10.50 8.08 -8.61
N MET A 93 -9.27 7.59 -8.41
CA MET A 93 -8.32 8.11 -7.42
C MET A 93 -6.99 8.49 -8.06
N SER A 94 -6.39 9.55 -7.51
CA SER A 94 -5.04 9.99 -7.85
C SER A 94 -3.99 9.20 -7.07
N VAL A 95 -2.74 9.23 -7.56
CA VAL A 95 -1.63 8.42 -7.02
C VAL A 95 -1.31 8.71 -5.55
N ASP A 96 -1.55 9.93 -5.08
CA ASP A 96 -1.34 10.34 -3.68
C ASP A 96 -2.32 9.66 -2.70
N GLN A 97 -3.44 9.11 -3.20
CA GLN A 97 -4.42 8.37 -2.40
C GLN A 97 -4.14 6.86 -2.36
N VAL A 98 -3.08 6.41 -3.03
CA VAL A 98 -2.82 4.98 -3.25
C VAL A 98 -1.56 4.58 -2.48
N PRO A 99 -1.56 3.47 -1.71
CA PRO A 99 -0.35 3.02 -1.02
C PRO A 99 0.82 2.84 -2.00
N GLY A 100 2.02 3.30 -1.63
CA GLY A 100 3.20 3.19 -2.50
C GLY A 100 3.50 1.74 -2.91
N LYS A 101 3.19 0.76 -2.06
CA LYS A 101 3.23 -0.67 -2.39
C LYS A 101 2.33 -1.08 -3.56
N VAL A 102 1.11 -0.53 -3.60
CA VAL A 102 0.15 -0.74 -4.70
C VAL A 102 0.70 -0.08 -5.96
N VAL A 103 1.15 1.17 -5.90
CA VAL A 103 1.75 1.88 -7.05
C VAL A 103 2.91 1.07 -7.64
N ASN A 104 3.85 0.63 -6.81
CA ASN A 104 5.01 -0.18 -7.20
C ASN A 104 4.63 -1.53 -7.85
N SER A 105 3.43 -2.04 -7.59
CA SER A 105 2.89 -3.29 -8.16
C SER A 105 2.51 -3.13 -9.64
N PHE A 106 2.33 -1.90 -10.12
CA PHE A 106 2.06 -1.56 -11.53
C PHE A 106 3.30 -1.05 -12.29
N VAL A 107 4.47 -0.99 -11.64
CA VAL A 107 5.72 -0.50 -12.27
C VAL A 107 6.56 -1.68 -12.79
N GLY A 108 6.89 -1.62 -14.08
CA GLY A 108 7.73 -2.60 -14.77
C GLY A 108 6.99 -3.87 -15.17
N ARG A 109 7.73 -4.92 -15.52
CA ARG A 109 7.14 -6.23 -15.84
C ARG A 109 6.70 -6.93 -14.55
N ARG A 110 5.42 -6.82 -14.21
CA ARG A 110 4.80 -7.43 -13.02
C ARG A 110 3.74 -8.46 -13.44
N PRO A 111 3.45 -9.47 -12.61
CA PRO A 111 2.32 -10.36 -12.85
C PRO A 111 1.01 -9.59 -12.96
N THR A 112 0.11 -10.03 -13.84
CA THR A 112 -1.23 -9.42 -14.01
C THR A 112 -2.04 -9.44 -12.71
N LEU A 113 -1.89 -10.48 -11.90
CA LEU A 113 -2.52 -10.63 -10.59
C LEU A 113 -1.43 -10.93 -9.56
N GLN A 114 -1.46 -10.21 -8.43
CA GLN A 114 -0.55 -10.43 -7.31
C GLN A 114 -1.22 -10.03 -5.99
N SER A 115 -0.88 -10.76 -4.92
CA SER A 115 -1.38 -10.47 -3.57
C SER A 115 -0.56 -9.36 -2.92
N ILE A 116 -1.24 -8.44 -2.25
CA ILE A 116 -0.63 -7.38 -1.44
C ILE A 116 -0.74 -7.81 0.02
N LYS A 117 0.42 -8.04 0.67
CA LYS A 117 0.50 -8.55 2.05
C LYS A 117 1.11 -7.57 3.03
N GLU A 118 1.50 -6.38 2.56
CA GLU A 118 2.08 -5.37 3.43
C GLU A 118 1.00 -4.85 4.41
N PRO A 119 1.19 -4.99 5.73
CA PRO A 119 0.14 -4.67 6.71
C PRO A 119 -0.42 -3.25 6.59
N SER A 120 0.44 -2.24 6.41
CA SER A 120 0.05 -0.84 6.20
C SER A 120 -0.81 -0.66 4.96
N ALA A 121 -0.45 -1.30 3.84
CA ALA A 121 -1.23 -1.22 2.60
C ALA A 121 -2.59 -1.95 2.72
N VAL A 122 -2.64 -3.07 3.45
CA VAL A 122 -3.89 -3.80 3.71
C VAL A 122 -4.80 -2.98 4.61
N ALA A 123 -4.30 -2.51 5.76
CA ALA A 123 -5.06 -1.68 6.69
C ALA A 123 -5.58 -0.40 6.02
N TYR A 124 -4.75 0.25 5.19
CA TYR A 124 -5.16 1.42 4.41
C TYR A 124 -6.28 1.09 3.42
N SER A 125 -6.16 -0.04 2.69
CA SER A 125 -7.18 -0.46 1.72
C SER A 125 -8.52 -0.74 2.39
N PHE A 126 -8.52 -1.41 3.55
CA PHE A 126 -9.73 -1.61 4.36
C PHE A 126 -10.33 -0.28 4.83
N ALA A 127 -9.51 0.58 5.44
CA ALA A 127 -9.97 1.87 5.94
C ALA A 127 -10.52 2.78 4.84
N LEU A 128 -9.96 2.67 3.63
CA LEU A 128 -10.40 3.44 2.47
C LEU A 128 -11.71 2.88 1.91
N ALA A 129 -11.85 1.56 1.77
CA ALA A 129 -13.09 0.92 1.33
C ALA A 129 -14.27 1.26 2.25
N ASN A 130 -14.02 1.36 3.56
CA ASN A 130 -15.07 1.69 4.53
C ASN A 130 -15.60 3.11 4.41
N GLN A 131 -14.92 4.01 3.69
CA GLN A 131 -15.48 5.33 3.42
C GLN A 131 -16.73 5.21 2.55
N ALA A 132 -17.84 5.80 2.98
CA ALA A 132 -19.09 5.83 2.22
C ALA A 132 -18.94 6.46 0.82
N THR A 133 -18.04 7.42 0.68
CA THR A 133 -17.70 8.08 -0.58
C THR A 133 -16.86 7.21 -1.52
N VAL A 134 -16.33 6.09 -1.03
CA VAL A 134 -15.47 5.17 -1.79
C VAL A 134 -16.24 3.89 -2.10
N LEU A 135 -16.52 3.05 -1.10
CA LEU A 135 -17.24 1.79 -1.26
C LEU A 135 -18.24 1.50 -0.14
N GLY A 136 -18.20 2.22 1.00
CA GLY A 136 -19.15 2.06 2.10
C GLY A 136 -19.20 0.64 2.67
N THR A 137 -18.05 0.00 2.81
CA THR A 137 -17.92 -1.37 3.35
C THR A 137 -17.67 -1.37 4.87
N ASP A 138 -17.53 -2.55 5.46
CA ASP A 138 -17.23 -2.73 6.89
C ASP A 138 -16.08 -3.75 7.09
N TYR A 139 -14.91 -3.45 6.54
CA TYR A 139 -13.70 -4.25 6.78
C TYR A 139 -13.08 -3.93 8.14
N PRO A 140 -12.48 -4.92 8.84
CA PRO A 140 -11.89 -4.70 10.15
C PRO A 140 -10.64 -3.81 10.07
N VAL A 141 -10.67 -2.68 10.77
CA VAL A 141 -9.52 -1.77 10.94
C VAL A 141 -9.34 -1.51 12.43
N SER A 142 -8.30 -2.09 13.03
CA SER A 142 -7.99 -1.85 14.45
C SER A 142 -7.14 -0.60 14.59
N LEU A 143 -7.66 0.41 15.28
CA LEU A 143 -6.93 1.63 15.67
C LEU A 143 -6.60 1.66 17.16
N THR A 144 -7.01 0.65 17.92
CA THR A 144 -6.81 0.58 19.36
C THR A 144 -5.32 0.65 19.68
N SER A 145 -4.93 1.68 20.44
CA SER A 145 -3.53 1.97 20.80
C SER A 145 -2.57 2.23 19.64
N ALA A 146 -3.08 2.36 18.41
CA ALA A 146 -2.25 2.65 17.25
C ALA A 146 -1.80 4.11 17.26
N ARG A 147 -0.53 4.33 16.93
CA ARG A 147 0.05 5.65 16.66
C ARG A 147 0.15 5.85 15.16
N LEU A 148 0.34 7.11 14.72
CA LEU A 148 0.47 7.45 13.30
C LEU A 148 1.52 6.59 12.58
N LEU A 149 2.70 6.41 13.18
CA LEU A 149 3.82 5.66 12.60
C LEU A 149 3.54 4.15 12.46
N ASP A 150 2.57 3.62 13.18
CA ASP A 150 2.15 2.22 13.08
C ASP A 150 1.35 1.98 11.79
N LEU A 151 0.60 3.00 11.35
CA LEU A 151 -0.39 2.91 10.27
C LEU A 151 0.13 3.35 8.90
N ILE A 152 1.04 4.33 8.88
CA ILE A 152 1.60 4.83 7.61
C ILE A 152 2.53 3.80 6.97
N SER A 153 2.66 3.82 5.65
CA SER A 153 3.59 2.92 4.94
C SER A 153 5.06 3.34 5.12
N PHE A 154 5.99 2.53 4.60
CA PHE A 154 7.40 2.89 4.57
C PHE A 154 7.64 4.20 3.80
N ASP A 155 7.06 4.30 2.59
CA ASP A 155 7.18 5.49 1.74
C ASP A 155 6.58 6.74 2.43
N ASP A 156 5.43 6.61 3.10
CA ASP A 156 4.82 7.71 3.87
C ASP A 156 5.69 8.16 5.05
N CYS A 157 6.40 7.22 5.69
CA CYS A 157 7.31 7.51 6.78
C CYS A 157 8.54 8.30 6.29
N GLU A 158 9.06 7.96 5.10
CA GLU A 158 10.12 8.72 4.45
C GLU A 158 9.69 10.13 4.10
N ASP A 159 8.49 10.28 3.54
CA ASP A 159 7.88 11.57 3.21
C ASP A 159 7.76 12.45 4.46
N LEU A 160 7.29 11.89 5.59
CA LEU A 160 7.17 12.62 6.86
C LEU A 160 8.52 13.17 7.33
N VAL A 161 9.57 12.34 7.32
CA VAL A 161 10.93 12.79 7.68
C VAL A 161 11.43 13.83 6.68
N GLY A 162 11.17 13.64 5.39
CA GLY A 162 11.61 14.56 4.34
C GLY A 162 10.96 15.93 4.45
N ILE A 163 9.65 15.98 4.73
CA ILE A 163 8.89 17.23 4.95
C ILE A 163 9.38 17.90 6.24
N TYR A 164 9.59 17.14 7.31
CA TYR A 164 10.16 17.66 8.56
C TYR A 164 11.51 18.32 8.33
N LEU A 165 12.44 17.67 7.64
CA LEU A 165 13.77 18.23 7.37
C LEU A 165 13.70 19.45 6.42
N GLN A 166 12.77 19.46 5.47
CA GLN A 166 12.52 20.64 4.65
C GLN A 166 12.05 21.85 5.48
N SER A 167 11.20 21.62 6.48
CA SER A 167 10.80 22.68 7.44
C SER A 167 11.99 23.23 8.23
N LYS A 168 13.07 22.45 8.39
CA LYS A 168 14.32 22.85 9.04
C LYS A 168 15.31 23.52 8.08
N GLY A 169 14.88 23.92 6.88
CA GLY A 169 15.69 24.69 5.94
C GLY A 169 16.53 23.84 4.98
N TYR A 170 16.27 22.54 4.87
CA TYR A 170 16.91 21.68 3.88
C TYR A 170 16.09 21.60 2.59
N PHE A 171 16.75 21.55 1.44
CA PHE A 171 16.12 21.17 0.18
C PHE A 171 16.42 19.70 -0.11
N LEU A 172 15.39 18.94 -0.47
CA LEU A 172 15.53 17.56 -0.92
C LEU A 172 16.06 17.53 -2.35
N VAL A 173 17.07 16.70 -2.62
CA VAL A 173 17.67 16.54 -3.95
C VAL A 173 17.00 15.36 -4.67
N PRO A 174 16.06 15.58 -5.60
CA PRO A 174 15.18 14.51 -6.09
C PRO A 174 15.92 13.42 -6.86
N SER A 175 17.04 13.76 -7.49
CA SER A 175 17.87 12.79 -8.21
C SER A 175 18.49 11.72 -7.31
N SER A 176 18.58 11.97 -6.00
CA SER A 176 19.15 11.04 -5.01
C SER A 176 18.18 9.95 -4.55
N CYS A 177 16.87 10.15 -4.69
CA CYS A 177 15.82 9.22 -4.25
C CYS A 177 15.67 7.97 -5.14
N LYS A 178 16.66 7.67 -5.99
CA LYS A 178 16.62 6.53 -6.91
C LYS A 178 17.16 5.27 -6.22
N LYS A 179 16.44 4.14 -6.38
CA LYS A 179 16.77 2.79 -5.84
C LYS A 179 18.19 2.28 -6.14
N SER A 180 18.92 2.92 -7.04
CA SER A 180 20.28 2.55 -7.46
C SER A 180 21.39 3.26 -6.68
N THR A 181 21.07 4.03 -5.64
CA THR A 181 22.03 4.90 -4.94
C THR A 181 22.23 4.48 -3.48
N VAL A 182 23.44 4.74 -3.00
CA VAL A 182 24.08 4.33 -1.74
C VAL A 182 23.20 4.48 -0.49
N GLY A 183 23.07 3.41 0.31
CA GLY A 183 22.92 3.35 1.78
C GLY A 183 22.08 4.35 2.59
N TYR A 184 21.27 5.22 1.96
CA TYR A 184 20.44 6.26 2.57
C TYR A 184 19.27 6.60 1.63
N GLU A 185 18.20 7.18 2.16
CA GLU A 185 16.94 7.36 1.41
C GLU A 185 16.94 8.65 0.56
N TYR A 186 17.59 9.72 1.03
CA TYR A 186 17.76 10.95 0.25
C TYR A 186 18.92 11.84 0.73
N LEU A 187 19.44 12.62 -0.24
CA LEU A 187 20.38 13.72 -0.05
C LEU A 187 19.64 15.04 0.13
N LEU A 188 20.18 15.89 0.99
CA LEU A 188 19.63 17.17 1.40
C LEU A 188 20.69 18.27 1.28
N GLN A 189 20.25 19.49 1.00
CA GLN A 189 21.10 20.68 0.86
C GLN A 189 20.54 21.81 1.74
N HIS A 190 21.29 22.27 2.74
CA HIS A 190 20.82 23.35 3.61
C HIS A 190 20.82 24.69 2.86
N ARG A 191 19.67 25.38 2.86
CA ARG A 191 19.41 26.55 2.02
C ARG A 191 20.31 27.75 2.31
N GLU A 192 20.72 27.95 3.57
CA GLU A 192 21.48 29.13 4.00
C GLU A 192 22.98 28.89 4.04
N THR A 193 23.40 27.66 4.33
CA THR A 193 24.82 27.35 4.60
C THR A 193 25.50 26.59 3.47
N GLY A 194 24.75 26.06 2.51
CA GLY A 194 25.32 25.21 1.47
C GLY A 194 25.88 23.88 2.00
N LYS A 195 25.59 23.52 3.25
CA LYS A 195 25.99 22.22 3.84
C LYS A 195 25.10 21.09 3.34
N THR A 196 25.72 19.96 3.04
CA THR A 196 25.08 18.73 2.58
C THR A 196 24.69 17.84 3.75
N ALA A 197 23.59 17.11 3.60
CA ALA A 197 23.19 16.10 4.56
C ALA A 197 22.56 14.88 3.88
N VAL A 198 22.55 13.75 4.58
CA VAL A 198 21.73 12.58 4.17
C VAL A 198 20.76 12.21 5.26
N ALA A 199 19.67 11.55 4.90
CA ALA A 199 18.75 10.94 5.84
C ALA A 199 18.65 9.43 5.61
N GLN A 200 18.73 8.67 6.70
CA GLN A 200 18.41 7.24 6.72
C GLN A 200 17.17 7.02 7.59
N VAL A 201 16.11 6.51 6.97
CA VAL A 201 14.84 6.18 7.60
C VAL A 201 14.69 4.66 7.65
N LYS A 202 14.30 4.11 8.80
CA LYS A 202 13.93 2.69 8.92
C LYS A 202 12.59 2.57 9.65
N LYS A 203 11.70 1.75 9.10
CA LYS A 203 10.42 1.41 9.74
C LYS A 203 10.51 0.04 10.39
N GLY A 204 9.92 -0.10 11.57
CA GLY A 204 9.90 -1.30 12.39
C GLY A 204 11.07 -1.37 13.37
N LYS A 205 11.28 -2.57 13.93
CA LYS A 205 12.33 -2.88 14.92
C LYS A 205 13.70 -3.05 14.25
N VAL A 206 14.19 -1.97 13.65
CA VAL A 206 15.48 -1.94 12.96
C VAL A 206 16.38 -0.95 13.66
N ASP A 207 17.41 -1.47 14.31
CA ASP A 207 18.40 -0.65 15.00
C ASP A 207 19.32 0.06 14.00
N LEU A 208 19.72 1.29 14.35
CA LEU A 208 20.62 2.12 13.56
C LEU A 208 21.88 2.39 14.36
N ASN A 209 23.01 1.84 13.92
CA ASN A 209 24.31 2.10 14.54
C ASN A 209 24.95 3.37 13.98
N GLN A 210 25.11 4.38 14.82
CA GLN A 210 25.61 5.70 14.44
C GLN A 210 27.01 5.66 13.80
N THR A 211 27.86 4.71 14.19
CA THR A 211 29.23 4.57 13.65
C THR A 211 29.25 4.16 12.18
N HIS A 212 28.17 3.57 11.67
CA HIS A 212 28.04 3.26 10.24
C HIS A 212 27.71 4.50 9.39
N PHE A 213 27.30 5.59 10.04
CA PHE A 213 26.76 6.79 9.42
C PHE A 213 27.57 8.04 9.76
N GLU A 214 28.88 7.89 9.94
CA GLU A 214 29.77 9.03 10.16
C GLU A 214 29.78 9.98 8.94
N PRO A 215 29.57 11.30 9.11
CA PRO A 215 29.50 12.24 8.00
C PRO A 215 30.75 12.22 7.10
N ALA A 216 31.94 12.09 7.71
CA ALA A 216 33.21 12.01 6.98
C ALA A 216 33.28 10.78 6.05
N ARG A 217 32.75 9.63 6.50
CA ARG A 217 32.69 8.39 5.70
C ARG A 217 31.76 8.54 4.50
N LEU A 218 30.67 9.29 4.67
CA LEU A 218 29.65 9.52 3.65
C LEU A 218 29.94 10.76 2.78
N ALA A 219 31.04 11.47 3.04
CA ALA A 219 31.42 12.71 2.38
C ALA A 219 30.31 13.78 2.42
N VAL A 220 29.66 13.94 3.57
CA VAL A 220 28.63 14.96 3.83
C VAL A 220 28.88 15.70 5.14
N ASP A 221 28.21 16.84 5.34
CA ASP A 221 28.36 17.65 6.56
C ASP A 221 27.52 17.14 7.74
N ARG A 222 26.41 16.45 7.45
CA ARG A 222 25.45 15.99 8.48
C ARG A 222 24.72 14.73 8.07
N VAL A 223 24.31 13.93 9.05
CA VAL A 223 23.48 12.75 8.85
C VAL A 223 22.29 12.78 9.80
N PHE A 224 21.09 12.53 9.26
CA PHE A 224 19.86 12.36 10.03
C PHE A 224 19.49 10.88 10.06
N LEU A 225 19.28 10.33 11.24
CA LEU A 225 18.86 8.95 11.45
C LEU A 225 17.46 8.93 12.03
N PHE A 226 16.61 8.07 11.50
CA PHE A 226 15.27 7.83 12.03
C PHE A 226 14.93 6.34 12.02
N THR A 227 14.49 5.82 13.17
CA THR A 227 13.86 4.50 13.29
C THR A 227 12.56 4.60 14.07
N THR A 228 11.52 3.87 13.67
CA THR A 228 10.20 3.96 14.35
C THR A 228 10.16 3.17 15.66
N GLU A 229 10.72 1.95 15.69
CA GLU A 229 10.70 1.07 16.87
C GLU A 229 12.08 0.49 17.21
N GLY A 230 13.11 0.83 16.43
CA GLY A 230 14.48 0.40 16.72
C GLY A 230 15.19 1.30 17.72
N GLN A 231 16.43 0.94 18.02
CA GLN A 231 17.33 1.70 18.88
C GLN A 231 18.42 2.41 18.08
N TYR A 232 18.88 3.54 18.61
CA TYR A 232 20.12 4.18 18.14
C TYR A 232 21.29 3.58 18.93
N LEU A 233 22.17 2.87 18.23
CA LEU A 233 23.31 2.17 18.81
C LEU A 233 24.62 2.93 18.52
N GLY A 234 25.66 2.59 19.27
CA GLY A 234 27.00 3.17 19.10
C GLY A 234 27.16 4.54 19.75
N GLU A 235 28.41 5.03 19.74
CA GLU A 235 28.76 6.31 20.36
C GLU A 235 28.17 7.49 19.58
N PRO A 236 27.61 8.50 20.27
CA PRO A 236 27.16 9.73 19.63
C PRO A 236 28.29 10.41 18.85
N HIS A 237 28.04 10.73 17.59
CA HIS A 237 29.01 11.38 16.72
C HIS A 237 28.60 12.81 16.38
N ALA A 238 29.55 13.74 16.41
CA ALA A 238 29.32 15.12 15.99
C ALA A 238 28.85 15.16 14.53
N GLY A 239 27.67 15.72 14.28
CA GLY A 239 27.08 15.77 12.93
C GLY A 239 26.14 14.61 12.59
N VAL A 240 25.92 13.65 13.50
CA VAL A 240 24.80 12.69 13.41
C VAL A 240 23.66 13.19 14.30
N VAL A 241 22.43 13.21 13.78
CA VAL A 241 21.23 13.64 14.49
C VAL A 241 20.20 12.53 14.44
N CYS A 242 19.88 11.98 15.60
CA CYS A 242 18.86 10.95 15.75
C CYS A 242 17.50 11.61 16.04
N LEU A 243 16.51 11.41 15.17
CA LEU A 243 15.17 11.98 15.29
C LEU A 243 14.30 11.08 16.17
N SER A 244 13.46 11.66 17.05
CA SER A 244 12.53 10.86 17.84
C SER A 244 11.18 10.65 17.12
N PRO A 245 10.53 9.49 17.28
CA PRO A 245 9.17 9.25 16.80
C PRO A 245 8.16 10.32 17.25
N ASP A 246 8.22 10.73 18.51
CA ASP A 246 7.33 11.73 19.09
C ASP A 246 7.48 13.09 18.38
N THR A 247 8.71 13.52 18.10
CA THR A 247 8.96 14.79 17.38
C THR A 247 8.27 14.83 16.02
N LEU A 248 8.30 13.72 15.27
CA LEU A 248 7.69 13.66 13.94
C LEU A 248 6.17 13.60 14.00
N ILE A 249 5.61 12.90 15.00
CA ILE A 249 4.17 12.84 15.22
C ILE A 249 3.63 14.21 15.63
N GLU A 250 4.28 14.87 16.59
CA GLU A 250 3.94 16.23 17.03
C GLU A 250 4.06 17.23 15.87
N PHE A 251 5.11 17.11 15.05
CA PHE A 251 5.27 17.92 13.85
C PHE A 251 4.12 17.73 12.85
N ALA A 252 3.74 16.48 12.55
CA ALA A 252 2.62 16.20 11.66
C ALA A 252 1.32 16.81 12.19
N GLN A 253 1.06 16.67 13.48
CA GLN A 253 -0.12 17.23 14.16
C GLN A 253 -0.13 18.76 14.16
N ALA A 254 1.03 19.41 14.31
CA ALA A 254 1.15 20.86 14.26
C ALA A 254 0.99 21.44 12.84
N HIS A 255 1.24 20.62 11.82
CA HIS A 255 1.22 21.04 10.41
C HIS A 255 0.41 20.11 9.51
N PRO A 256 -0.89 19.90 9.78
CA PRO A 256 -1.72 18.95 9.03
C PRO A 256 -1.77 19.27 7.54
N ASP A 257 -1.84 20.57 7.17
CA ASP A 257 -1.93 21.01 5.78
C ASP A 257 -0.66 20.74 4.95
N TRP A 258 0.46 20.44 5.59
CA TRP A 258 1.70 20.07 4.91
C TRP A 258 1.79 18.57 4.63
N MET A 259 0.92 17.77 5.25
CA MET A 259 1.00 16.31 5.21
C MET A 259 0.39 15.75 3.92
N PRO A 260 1.04 14.74 3.29
CA PRO A 260 0.47 13.99 2.18
C PRO A 260 -0.89 13.39 2.55
N TYR A 261 -1.73 13.17 1.53
CA TYR A 261 -3.09 12.67 1.72
C TYR A 261 -3.16 11.43 2.63
N ARG A 262 -2.29 10.43 2.42
CA ARG A 262 -2.30 9.19 3.23
C ARG A 262 -1.94 9.39 4.70
N ILE A 263 -1.09 10.38 5.00
CA ILE A 263 -0.76 10.72 6.39
C ILE A 263 -1.96 11.42 7.04
N ARG A 264 -2.54 12.42 6.38
CA ARG A 264 -3.76 13.11 6.86
C ARG A 264 -4.91 12.13 7.07
N PHE A 265 -5.11 11.22 6.14
CA PHE A 265 -6.13 10.17 6.20
C PHE A 265 -6.11 9.39 7.51
N TRP A 266 -4.91 9.06 8.01
CA TRP A 266 -4.75 8.37 9.30
C TRP A 266 -4.83 9.32 10.49
N MET A 267 -4.28 10.52 10.39
CA MET A 267 -4.42 11.55 11.43
C MET A 267 -5.88 11.84 11.76
N ASP A 268 -6.72 12.00 10.72
CA ASP A 268 -8.16 12.26 10.88
C ASP A 268 -8.85 11.13 11.65
N ARG A 269 -8.47 9.88 11.38
CA ARG A 269 -9.04 8.68 12.03
C ARG A 269 -8.56 8.49 13.45
N LEU A 270 -7.28 8.77 13.71
CA LEU A 270 -6.73 8.73 15.07
C LEU A 270 -7.29 9.83 15.97
N SER A 271 -7.78 10.92 15.37
CA SER A 271 -8.38 12.05 16.10
C SER A 271 -9.87 11.84 16.39
N GLN A 272 -10.52 10.86 15.75
CA GLN A 272 -11.90 10.52 16.04
C GLN A 272 -11.96 9.74 17.37
N PRO A 273 -12.84 10.11 18.32
CA PRO A 273 -13.06 9.29 19.50
C PRO A 273 -13.49 7.91 19.04
N SER A 274 -12.87 6.87 19.60
CA SER A 274 -13.24 5.49 19.33
C SER A 274 -14.75 5.35 19.49
N GLU A 275 -15.48 5.08 18.41
CA GLU A 275 -16.88 4.70 18.54
C GLU A 275 -16.91 3.47 19.46
N ALA A 276 -17.52 3.64 20.63
CA ALA A 276 -17.80 2.54 21.53
C ALA A 276 -18.53 1.49 20.70
N GLY A 277 -17.94 0.29 20.61
CA GLY A 277 -18.42 -0.78 19.74
C GLY A 277 -19.93 -0.91 19.84
N SER A 278 -20.58 -0.85 18.68
CA SER A 278 -21.99 -1.17 18.53
C SER A 278 -22.27 -2.45 19.34
N PRO A 279 -23.26 -2.45 20.25
CA PRO A 279 -23.55 -3.63 21.05
C PRO A 279 -23.82 -4.78 20.10
N GLN A 280 -23.06 -5.87 20.25
CA GLN A 280 -23.39 -7.13 19.61
C GLN A 280 -24.84 -7.47 19.96
N PRO A 281 -25.68 -7.89 19.00
CA PRO A 281 -27.01 -8.36 19.34
C PRO A 281 -26.85 -9.53 20.31
N SER A 282 -27.41 -9.35 21.51
CA SER A 282 -27.46 -10.37 22.55
C SER A 282 -28.01 -11.67 21.96
N ALA A 283 -27.33 -12.77 22.23
CA ALA A 283 -27.83 -14.10 21.94
C ALA A 283 -29.28 -14.21 22.44
N LEU A 284 -30.17 -14.60 21.54
CA LEU A 284 -31.52 -15.06 21.87
C LEU A 284 -31.39 -16.19 22.89
N GLU A 285 -31.69 -15.89 24.16
CA GLU A 285 -32.07 -16.91 25.12
C GLU A 285 -33.40 -17.51 24.65
N VAL A 286 -33.32 -18.75 24.17
CA VAL A 286 -34.49 -19.59 23.93
C VAL A 286 -34.95 -20.08 25.30
N GLU A 287 -35.89 -19.36 25.91
CA GLU A 287 -36.71 -19.92 26.98
C GLU A 287 -37.66 -20.95 26.36
N THR A 288 -37.36 -22.23 26.60
CA THR A 288 -38.34 -23.31 26.44
C THR A 288 -39.37 -23.21 27.56
N ALA A 289 -40.59 -22.81 27.23
CA ALA A 289 -41.75 -23.00 28.09
C ALA A 289 -42.33 -24.42 27.86
N SER A 290 -42.61 -25.05 29.00
CA SER A 290 -43.24 -26.35 29.32
C SER A 290 -44.03 -27.09 28.25
#